data_AF-A0A9W9D514-F1
#
_entry.id   AF-A0A9W9D514-F1
#
_cell.length_a   1.000
_cell.length_b   1.000
_cell.length_c   1.000
_cell.angle_alpha   90.00
_cell.angle_beta   90.00
_cell.angle_gamma   90.00
#
_symmetry.space_group_name_H-M   'P 1'
#
loop_
_entity.id
_entity.type
_entity.pdbx_description
1 polymer ?
#
loop_
_entity_poly.entity_id
_entity_poly.type
_entity_poly.pdbx_seq_one_letter_code
_entity_poly.pdbx_strand_id
1 'polypeptide(L)'
;MTPEQQVAEMERIISYTFNDRHLAVESLYHGGLPIHFDSDWITPQRNERLAIMGRLLRAADWTGIIRNDLVTNKKLASHGRALGLHICVIKDPGTGTVSDGMIATTFEAIIGAVFVDSSDSLDAVHGVVNRLGFFDHPLFMVTYYESRTLALTNTQMMINLRYLDPG
;
A
#
# COMPACT_ATOMS: atom_id res chain seq x y z
N MET A 1 5.12 7.74 -18.37
CA MET A 1 5.69 8.47 -17.22
C MET A 1 7.00 7.80 -16.85
N THR A 2 7.97 8.57 -16.39
CA THR A 2 9.18 8.01 -15.76
C THR A 2 8.85 7.50 -14.35
N PRO A 3 9.68 6.64 -13.75
CA PRO A 3 9.50 6.21 -12.35
C PRO A 3 9.38 7.38 -11.36
N GLU A 4 10.12 8.48 -11.55
CA GLU A 4 10.04 9.68 -10.71
C GLU A 4 8.68 10.37 -10.81
N GLN A 5 8.14 10.48 -12.02
CA GLN A 5 6.81 11.04 -12.25
C GLN A 5 5.73 10.15 -11.64
N GLN A 6 5.90 8.82 -11.69
CA GLN A 6 4.98 7.85 -11.10
C GLN A 6 4.97 7.94 -9.58
N VAL A 7 6.15 8.05 -8.95
CA VAL A 7 6.29 8.30 -7.52
C VAL A 7 5.63 9.62 -7.14
N ALA A 8 5.96 10.71 -7.83
CA ALA A 8 5.41 12.03 -7.51
C ALA A 8 3.88 12.07 -7.63
N GLU A 9 3.30 11.42 -8.65
CA GLU A 9 1.85 11.34 -8.81
C GLU A 9 1.21 10.47 -7.73
N MET A 10 1.84 9.36 -7.35
CA MET A 10 1.37 8.53 -6.24
C MET A 10 1.40 9.31 -4.92
N GLU A 11 2.50 9.98 -4.59
CA GLU A 11 2.65 10.82 -3.39
C GLU A 11 1.57 11.92 -3.35
N ARG A 12 1.23 12.51 -4.50
CA ARG A 12 0.13 13.47 -4.64
C ARG A 12 -1.24 12.84 -4.34
N ILE A 13 -1.51 11.65 -4.90
CA ILE A 13 -2.78 10.92 -4.69
C ILE A 13 -2.95 10.58 -3.20
N ILE A 14 -1.92 10.06 -2.54
CA ILE A 14 -2.01 9.65 -1.13
C ILE A 14 -1.76 10.77 -0.14
N SER A 15 -1.28 11.93 -0.62
CA SER A 15 -0.90 13.08 0.21
C SER A 15 0.12 12.72 1.30
N TYR A 16 1.08 11.88 0.93
CA TYR A 16 2.19 11.43 1.77
C TYR A 16 3.47 11.49 0.93
N THR A 17 4.52 12.07 1.50
CA THR A 17 5.85 12.14 0.88
C THR A 17 6.76 11.14 1.58
N PHE A 18 7.38 10.26 0.80
CA PHE A 18 8.28 9.25 1.33
C PHE A 18 9.61 9.85 1.77
N ASN A 19 10.10 9.41 2.93
CA ASN A 19 11.46 9.70 3.35
C ASN A 19 12.47 8.86 2.55
N ASP A 20 12.15 7.59 2.33
CA ASP A 20 12.87 6.69 1.44
C ASP A 20 12.09 6.47 0.13
N ARG A 21 12.55 7.15 -0.92
CA ARG A 21 11.95 7.07 -2.25
C ARG A 21 12.12 5.71 -2.91
N HIS A 22 13.04 4.84 -2.44
CA HIS A 22 13.13 3.47 -2.93
C HIS A 22 11.93 2.64 -2.50
N LEU A 23 11.39 2.85 -1.30
CA LEU A 23 10.14 2.23 -0.84
C LEU A 23 8.95 2.70 -1.70
N ALA A 24 8.93 3.98 -2.08
CA ALA A 24 7.91 4.51 -2.97
C ALA A 24 7.95 3.80 -4.33
N VAL A 25 9.12 3.71 -4.97
CA VAL A 25 9.30 3.01 -6.25
C VAL A 25 8.93 1.54 -6.12
N GLU A 26 9.43 0.87 -5.08
CA GLU A 26 9.19 -0.55 -4.87
C GLU A 26 7.69 -0.85 -4.73
N SER A 27 6.94 0.01 -4.04
CA SER A 27 5.49 -0.16 -3.88
C SER A 27 4.74 -0.16 -5.23
N LEU A 28 5.29 0.52 -6.23
CA LEU A 28 4.73 0.66 -7.58
C LEU A 28 5.25 -0.40 -8.56
N TYR A 29 6.32 -1.12 -8.21
CA TYR A 29 7.08 -1.94 -9.15
C TYR A 29 6.55 -3.37 -9.29
N HIS A 30 6.19 -3.72 -10.53
CA HIS A 30 5.74 -5.08 -10.92
C HIS A 30 6.67 -5.75 -11.92
N GLY A 31 7.66 -5.01 -12.44
CA GLY A 31 8.56 -5.48 -13.49
C GLY A 31 9.59 -6.51 -13.00
N GLY A 32 10.44 -6.95 -13.93
CA GLY A 32 11.62 -7.75 -13.65
C GLY A 32 12.91 -7.16 -14.22
N LEU A 33 12.83 -6.01 -14.89
CA LEU A 33 13.97 -5.35 -15.53
C LEU A 33 14.48 -4.13 -14.74
N PRO A 34 15.79 -3.83 -14.79
CA PRO A 34 16.32 -2.60 -14.22
C PRO A 34 15.60 -1.35 -14.76
N ILE A 35 15.39 -0.38 -13.88
CA ILE A 35 14.82 0.92 -14.21
C ILE A 35 15.79 2.01 -13.84
N HIS A 36 15.73 3.13 -14.55
CA HIS A 36 16.46 4.33 -14.19
C HIS A 36 15.63 5.14 -13.19
N PHE A 37 16.20 5.40 -12.01
CA PHE A 37 15.58 6.16 -10.93
C PHE A 37 16.63 6.96 -10.17
N ASP A 38 16.36 8.26 -9.92
CA ASP A 38 17.26 9.15 -9.16
C ASP A 38 18.72 9.15 -9.68
N SER A 39 18.88 9.13 -11.01
CA SER A 39 20.17 9.12 -11.72
C SER A 39 20.97 7.81 -11.66
N ASP A 40 20.40 6.74 -11.11
CA ASP A 40 21.00 5.41 -11.07
C ASP A 40 20.12 4.35 -11.74
N TRP A 41 20.74 3.25 -12.18
CA TRP A 41 20.01 2.06 -12.58
C TRP A 41 19.82 1.14 -11.37
N ILE A 42 18.58 0.94 -10.98
CA ILE A 42 18.20 0.07 -9.87
C ILE A 42 17.35 -1.10 -10.37
N THR A 43 17.38 -2.20 -9.63
CA THR A 43 16.45 -3.32 -9.81
C THR A 43 15.61 -3.42 -8.54
N PRO A 44 14.46 -2.73 -8.47
CA PRO A 44 13.61 -2.78 -7.30
C PRO A 44 13.10 -4.20 -7.07
N GLN A 45 12.79 -4.54 -5.83
CA GLN A 45 12.01 -5.75 -5.58
C GLN A 45 10.59 -5.56 -6.09
N ARG A 46 9.94 -6.65 -6.49
CA ARG A 46 8.52 -6.61 -6.81
C ARG A 46 7.73 -6.33 -5.54
N ASN A 47 6.63 -5.61 -5.70
CA ASN A 47 5.91 -5.01 -4.59
C ASN A 47 5.19 -6.01 -3.66
N GLU A 48 5.31 -7.33 -3.88
CA GLU A 48 4.57 -8.33 -3.11
C GLU A 48 4.92 -8.31 -1.62
N ARG A 49 6.18 -8.06 -1.24
CA ARG A 49 6.56 -8.01 0.19
C ARG A 49 5.85 -6.89 0.93
N LEU A 50 5.75 -5.72 0.30
CA LEU A 50 5.06 -4.55 0.85
C LEU A 50 3.54 -4.79 0.85
N ALA A 51 3.01 -5.45 -0.18
CA ALA A 51 1.61 -5.82 -0.23
C ALA A 51 1.21 -6.80 0.89
N ILE A 52 2.10 -7.74 1.25
CA ILE A 52 1.88 -8.62 2.42
C ILE A 52 1.74 -7.77 3.70
N MET A 53 2.61 -6.79 3.91
CA MET A 53 2.51 -5.90 5.07
C MET A 53 1.18 -5.12 5.08
N GLY A 54 0.79 -4.53 3.95
CA GLY A 54 -0.50 -3.84 3.85
C GLY A 54 -1.70 -4.75 4.10
N ARG A 55 -1.65 -6.00 3.63
CA ARG A 55 -2.69 -7.01 3.92
C ARG A 55 -2.76 -7.38 5.40
N LEU A 56 -1.61 -7.54 6.05
CA LEU A 56 -1.55 -7.85 7.49
C LEU A 56 -2.13 -6.73 8.32
N LEU A 57 -1.75 -5.49 8.02
CA LEU A 57 -2.35 -4.31 8.65
C LEU A 57 -3.87 -4.37 8.47
N ARG A 58 -4.35 -4.43 7.23
CA ARG A 58 -5.79 -4.53 6.93
C ARG A 58 -6.48 -5.68 7.68
N ALA A 59 -5.87 -6.87 7.73
CA ALA A 59 -6.43 -8.04 8.40
C ALA A 59 -6.48 -7.90 9.93
N ALA A 60 -5.52 -7.19 10.52
CA ALA A 60 -5.54 -6.83 11.92
C ALA A 60 -6.62 -5.81 12.27
N ASP A 61 -7.37 -5.32 11.27
CA ASP A 61 -8.34 -4.22 11.36
C ASP A 61 -7.81 -3.08 12.23
N TRP A 62 -6.55 -2.71 11.99
CA TRP A 62 -5.83 -1.75 12.81
C TRP A 62 -6.45 -0.33 12.79
N THR A 63 -7.22 -0.01 11.74
CA THR A 63 -8.07 1.20 11.69
C THR A 63 -9.41 1.02 12.40
N GLY A 64 -9.79 -0.23 12.71
CA GLY A 64 -11.09 -0.60 13.29
C GLY A 64 -12.25 -0.47 12.30
N ILE A 65 -11.97 -0.41 11.00
CA ILE A 65 -12.89 0.03 9.95
C ILE A 65 -12.86 -0.89 8.71
N ILE A 66 -11.76 -1.61 8.44
CA ILE A 66 -11.62 -2.36 7.18
C ILE A 66 -11.93 -3.84 7.39
N ARG A 67 -13.19 -4.23 7.19
CA ARG A 67 -13.56 -5.65 7.09
C ARG A 67 -13.01 -6.26 5.80
N ASN A 68 -12.07 -7.20 5.92
CA ASN A 68 -11.47 -7.91 4.79
C ASN A 68 -12.50 -8.52 3.83
N ASP A 69 -13.60 -9.06 4.35
CA ASP A 69 -14.68 -9.67 3.55
C ASP A 69 -15.37 -8.68 2.61
N LEU A 70 -15.33 -7.38 2.94
CA LEU A 70 -15.91 -6.32 2.12
C LEU A 70 -14.91 -5.74 1.12
N VAL A 71 -13.61 -6.00 1.28
CA VAL A 71 -12.55 -5.41 0.46
C VAL A 71 -11.89 -6.47 -0.43
N THR A 72 -12.54 -6.78 -1.55
CA THR A 72 -12.02 -7.70 -2.57
C THR A 72 -11.02 -7.00 -3.51
N ASN A 73 -10.13 -7.77 -4.16
CA ASN A 73 -9.21 -7.24 -5.17
C ASN A 73 -9.94 -6.45 -6.27
N LYS A 74 -11.15 -6.89 -6.66
CA LYS A 74 -11.97 -6.17 -7.66
C LYS A 74 -12.37 -4.78 -7.17
N LYS A 75 -12.76 -4.64 -5.90
CA LYS A 75 -13.11 -3.35 -5.31
C LYS A 75 -11.88 -2.46 -5.17
N LEU A 76 -10.76 -3.01 -4.69
CA LEU A 76 -9.47 -2.29 -4.63
C LEU A 76 -9.04 -1.80 -6.02
N ALA A 77 -9.13 -2.65 -7.03
CA ALA A 77 -8.76 -2.31 -8.40
C ALA A 77 -9.67 -1.22 -8.98
N SER A 78 -10.99 -1.38 -8.85
CA SER A 78 -11.96 -0.39 -9.31
C SER A 78 -11.70 0.97 -8.66
N HIS A 79 -11.46 0.97 -7.35
CA HIS A 79 -11.20 2.18 -6.60
C HIS A 79 -9.84 2.81 -6.96
N GLY A 80 -8.80 2.00 -7.06
CA GLY A 80 -7.48 2.45 -7.50
C GLY A 80 -7.49 3.00 -8.93
N ARG A 81 -8.33 2.46 -9.83
CA ARG A 81 -8.54 3.06 -11.16
C ARG A 81 -9.19 4.44 -11.06
N ALA A 82 -10.24 4.58 -10.24
CA ALA A 82 -10.93 5.85 -10.04
C ALA A 82 -10.02 6.94 -9.46
N LEU A 83 -9.07 6.56 -8.60
CA LEU A 83 -8.05 7.46 -8.04
C LEU A 83 -6.88 7.75 -8.98
N GLY A 84 -6.76 7.02 -10.10
CA GLY A 84 -5.63 7.14 -11.01
C GLY A 84 -4.41 6.29 -10.65
N LEU A 85 -4.43 5.46 -9.60
CA LEU A 85 -3.26 4.64 -9.22
C LEU A 85 -2.77 3.70 -10.34
N HIS A 86 -3.64 3.29 -11.25
CA HIS A 86 -3.28 2.44 -12.38
C HIS A 86 -2.22 3.07 -13.32
N ILE A 87 -2.12 4.40 -13.39
CA ILE A 87 -1.08 5.07 -14.19
C ILE A 87 0.27 5.11 -13.46
N CYS A 88 0.27 5.04 -12.13
CA CYS A 88 1.48 5.03 -11.30
C CYS A 88 2.21 3.68 -11.32
N VAL A 89 1.57 2.59 -11.74
CA VAL A 89 2.18 1.25 -11.73
C VAL A 89 3.37 1.17 -12.70
N ILE A 90 4.54 0.81 -12.17
CA ILE A 90 5.76 0.57 -12.94
C ILE A 90 5.74 -0.88 -13.41
N LYS A 91 5.72 -1.08 -14.73
CA LYS A 91 5.65 -2.39 -15.38
C LYS A 91 6.72 -2.52 -16.44
N ASP A 92 7.05 -3.74 -16.84
CA ASP A 92 7.99 -3.95 -17.94
C ASP A 92 7.41 -3.40 -19.26
N PRO A 93 8.26 -2.95 -20.20
CA PRO A 93 7.82 -2.39 -21.48
C PRO A 93 6.94 -3.35 -22.29
N GLY A 94 7.18 -4.67 -22.18
CA GLY A 94 6.41 -5.72 -22.85
C GLY A 94 5.09 -6.10 -22.17
N THR A 95 4.85 -5.66 -20.93
CA THR A 95 3.59 -5.89 -20.24
C THR A 95 2.53 -4.96 -20.83
N GLY A 96 1.38 -5.50 -21.23
CA GLY A 96 0.28 -4.74 -21.82
C GLY A 96 -0.44 -3.81 -20.82
N THR A 97 -1.75 -3.97 -20.70
CA THR A 97 -2.56 -3.18 -19.76
C THR A 97 -2.30 -3.60 -18.32
N VAL A 98 -2.35 -2.62 -17.40
CA VAL A 98 -2.28 -2.88 -15.97
C VAL A 98 -3.54 -3.64 -15.55
N SER A 99 -3.36 -4.85 -15.00
CA SER A 99 -4.46 -5.71 -14.57
C SER A 99 -5.05 -5.25 -13.23
N ASP A 100 -6.27 -5.68 -12.92
CA ASP A 100 -6.89 -5.41 -11.63
C ASP A 100 -6.07 -5.98 -10.46
N GLY A 101 -5.44 -7.14 -10.66
CA GLY A 101 -4.52 -7.72 -9.69
C GLY A 101 -3.33 -6.82 -9.41
N MET A 102 -2.72 -6.23 -10.44
CA MET A 102 -1.60 -5.31 -10.26
C MET A 102 -2.01 -4.07 -9.46
N ILE A 103 -3.19 -3.52 -9.73
CA ILE A 103 -3.69 -2.34 -9.03
C ILE A 103 -4.00 -2.67 -7.56
N ALA A 104 -4.68 -3.78 -7.30
CA ALA A 104 -4.99 -4.21 -5.95
C ALA A 104 -3.71 -4.46 -5.12
N THR A 105 -2.73 -5.17 -5.69
CA THR A 105 -1.45 -5.40 -5.02
C THR A 105 -0.68 -4.09 -4.79
N THR A 106 -0.68 -3.16 -5.76
CA THR A 106 -0.06 -1.84 -5.61
C THR A 106 -0.71 -1.04 -4.48
N PHE A 107 -2.03 -1.10 -4.39
CA PHE A 107 -2.78 -0.45 -3.31
C PHE A 107 -2.31 -0.95 -1.93
N GLU A 108 -2.23 -2.26 -1.76
CA GLU A 108 -1.75 -2.89 -0.52
C GLU A 108 -0.27 -2.57 -0.27
N ALA A 109 0.55 -2.55 -1.32
CA ALA A 109 1.97 -2.26 -1.24
C ALA A 109 2.23 -0.82 -0.79
N ILE A 110 1.45 0.16 -1.26
CA ILE A 110 1.56 1.56 -0.82
C ILE A 110 1.29 1.65 0.69
N ILE A 111 0.24 0.99 1.19
CA ILE A 111 -0.06 0.96 2.63
C ILE A 111 1.11 0.36 3.43
N GLY A 112 1.64 -0.78 2.98
CA GLY A 112 2.80 -1.40 3.63
C GLY A 112 4.07 -0.53 3.57
N ALA A 113 4.31 0.14 2.45
CA ALA A 113 5.44 1.03 2.26
C ALA A 113 5.37 2.24 3.20
N VAL A 114 4.20 2.87 3.33
CA VAL A 114 3.97 3.99 4.26
C VAL A 114 4.22 3.56 5.70
N PHE A 115 3.75 2.37 6.09
CA PHE A 115 4.01 1.86 7.44
C PHE A 115 5.50 1.71 7.72
N VAL A 116 6.26 1.13 6.78
CA VAL A 116 7.71 0.97 6.92
C VAL A 116 8.43 2.32 6.92
N ASP A 117 8.11 3.20 5.96
CA ASP A 117 8.75 4.51 5.80
C ASP A 117 8.52 5.44 7.00
N SER A 118 7.35 5.32 7.64
CA SER A 118 6.96 6.11 8.81
C SER A 118 7.41 5.51 10.15
N SER A 119 8.31 4.52 10.14
CA SER A 119 8.78 3.82 11.33
C SER A 119 7.62 3.20 12.15
N ASP A 120 6.77 2.44 11.45
CA ASP A 120 5.61 1.72 12.00
C ASP A 120 4.48 2.63 12.52
N SER A 121 4.35 3.84 11.97
CA SER A 121 3.30 4.78 12.38
C SER A 121 1.94 4.41 11.79
N LEU A 122 1.06 3.88 12.64
CA LEU A 122 -0.33 3.64 12.28
C LEU A 122 -1.05 4.96 11.91
N ASP A 123 -0.73 6.08 12.55
CA ASP A 123 -1.33 7.38 12.22
C ASP A 123 -1.01 7.82 10.78
N ALA A 124 0.22 7.57 10.31
CA ALA A 124 0.60 7.87 8.93
C ALA A 124 -0.19 7.01 7.93
N VAL A 125 -0.29 5.71 8.20
CA VAL A 125 -1.10 4.80 7.39
C VAL A 125 -2.58 5.24 7.43
N HIS A 126 -3.06 5.78 8.56
CA HIS A 126 -4.47 6.15 8.73
C HIS A 126 -4.81 7.37 7.89
N GLY A 127 -3.90 8.34 7.88
CA GLY A 127 -3.92 9.46 6.96
C GLY A 127 -4.02 8.99 5.51
N VAL A 128 -3.15 8.07 5.08
CA VAL A 128 -3.16 7.56 3.69
C VAL A 128 -4.44 6.81 3.35
N VAL A 129 -4.92 5.91 4.21
CA VAL A 129 -6.18 5.17 4.01
C VAL A 129 -7.38 6.11 3.94
N ASN A 130 -7.40 7.17 4.77
CA ASN A 130 -8.41 8.22 4.70
C ASN A 130 -8.40 8.93 3.35
N ARG A 131 -7.22 9.37 2.88
CA ARG A 131 -7.06 10.07 1.60
C ARG A 131 -7.40 9.20 0.40
N LEU A 132 -7.17 7.90 0.53
CA LEU A 132 -7.63 6.91 -0.41
C LEU A 132 -9.14 6.66 -0.31
N GLY A 133 -9.92 7.42 0.47
CA GLY A 133 -11.39 7.41 0.45
C GLY A 133 -12.05 6.18 1.09
N PHE A 134 -11.34 5.43 1.93
CA PHE A 134 -11.90 4.26 2.61
C PHE A 134 -12.94 4.61 3.67
N PHE A 135 -12.93 5.85 4.17
CA PHE A 135 -13.94 6.33 5.13
C PHE A 135 -15.16 6.95 4.47
N ASP A 136 -15.09 7.26 3.18
CA ASP A 136 -16.19 7.94 2.46
C ASP A 136 -17.05 6.98 1.63
N HIS A 137 -16.62 5.74 1.44
CA HIS A 137 -17.34 4.77 0.62
C HIS A 137 -18.23 3.84 1.47
N PRO A 138 -19.55 3.71 1.19
CA PRO A 138 -20.47 2.88 1.99
C PRO A 138 -20.08 1.41 2.10
N LEU A 139 -19.32 0.90 1.13
CA LEU A 139 -18.81 -0.48 1.14
C LEU A 139 -17.57 -0.68 2.03
N PHE A 140 -16.92 0.40 2.47
CA PHE A 140 -15.70 0.39 3.28
C PHE A 140 -15.93 0.96 4.69
N MET A 141 -17.13 1.52 4.95
CA MET A 141 -17.48 2.17 6.21
C MET A 141 -18.57 1.38 6.95
N VAL A 142 -18.20 0.45 7.85
CA VAL A 142 -19.15 -0.18 8.79
C VAL A 142 -18.66 0.00 10.24
N THR A 143 -19.22 1.04 10.87
CA THR A 143 -19.41 1.38 12.30
C THR A 143 -18.26 1.22 13.33
N TYR A 144 -17.79 2.40 13.75
CA TYR A 144 -16.70 2.76 14.67
C TYR A 144 -16.88 2.41 16.18
N TYR A 145 -17.82 1.54 16.58
CA TYR A 145 -18.24 1.50 18.00
C TYR A 145 -17.60 0.41 18.89
N GLU A 146 -16.84 -0.57 18.37
CA GLU A 146 -16.27 -1.66 19.21
C GLU A 146 -14.73 -1.79 19.23
N SER A 147 -14.00 -1.05 18.39
CA SER A 147 -12.60 -1.38 18.03
C SER A 147 -11.51 -0.92 19.01
N ARG A 148 -11.83 -0.12 20.04
CA ARG A 148 -10.82 0.44 20.97
C ARG A 148 -10.13 -0.61 21.85
N THR A 149 -10.73 -1.78 22.04
CA THR A 149 -10.18 -2.85 22.91
C THR A 149 -9.35 -3.88 22.12
N LEU A 150 -9.61 -4.06 20.82
CA LEU A 150 -8.93 -5.06 19.97
C LEU A 150 -7.60 -4.57 19.38
N ALA A 151 -7.45 -3.26 19.16
CA ALA A 151 -6.25 -2.67 18.58
C ALA A 151 -4.98 -2.94 19.43
N LEU A 152 -5.10 -2.92 20.76
CA LEU A 152 -3.97 -3.15 21.68
C LEU A 152 -3.41 -4.58 21.59
N THR A 153 -4.27 -5.58 21.36
CA THR A 153 -3.86 -6.99 21.22
C THR A 153 -3.16 -7.28 19.90
N ASN A 154 -3.61 -6.65 18.80
CA ASN A 154 -3.04 -6.91 17.47
C ASN A 154 -1.69 -6.20 17.26
N THR A 155 -1.50 -5.02 17.85
CA THR A 155 -0.19 -4.34 17.85
C THR A 155 0.88 -5.18 18.56
N GLN A 156 0.54 -5.81 19.69
CA GLN A 156 1.45 -6.72 20.40
C GLN A 156 1.80 -7.97 19.55
N MET A 157 0.85 -8.46 18.75
CA MET A 157 1.07 -9.61 17.86
C MET A 157 1.99 -9.29 16.66
N MET A 158 1.84 -8.10 16.06
CA MET A 158 2.70 -7.61 14.97
C MET A 158 4.15 -7.35 15.44
N ILE A 159 4.32 -6.86 16.68
CA ILE A 159 5.65 -6.73 17.30
C ILE A 159 6.25 -8.12 17.54
N ASN A 160 5.49 -9.08 18.09
CA ASN A 160 6.00 -10.41 18.37
C ASN A 160 6.44 -11.19 17.10
N LEU A 161 5.77 -10.98 15.96
CA LEU A 161 6.17 -11.60 14.69
C LEU A 161 7.49 -11.05 14.11
N ARG A 162 7.90 -9.82 14.48
CA ARG A 162 9.23 -9.28 14.12
C ARG A 162 10.38 -9.87 14.96
N TYR A 163 10.08 -10.45 16.12
CA TYR A 163 11.07 -11.06 17.01
C TYR A 163 11.17 -12.59 16.87
N LEU A 164 10.43 -13.19 15.93
CA LEU A 164 10.40 -14.64 15.72
C LEU A 164 11.29 -15.14 14.56
N ASP A 165 12.12 -14.28 13.96
CA ASP A 165 13.16 -14.71 13.02
C ASP A 165 14.57 -14.40 13.55
N PRO A 166 15.18 -15.31 14.33
CA PRO A 166 16.61 -15.42 14.48
C PRO A 166 17.12 -16.52 13.54
N GLY A 167 17.40 -16.15 12.28
CA GLY A 167 17.96 -17.03 11.26
C GLY A 167 18.86 -16.27 10.30
#